data_AF-A0A965CHT8-F1
#
_entry.id   AF-A0A965CHT8-F1
#
_cell.length_a   1.000
_cell.length_b   1.000
_cell.length_c   1.000
_cell.angle_alpha   90.00
_cell.angle_beta   90.00
_cell.angle_gamma   90.00
#
_symmetry.space_group_name_H-M   'P 1'
#
loop_
_entity.id
_entity.type
_entity.pdbx_description
1 polymer ?
#
loop_
_entity_poly.entity_id
_entity_poly.type
_entity_poly.pdbx_seq_one_letter_code
_entity_poly.pdbx_strand_id
1 'polypeptide(L)'
;MPTKKDKQPLSVTHPELAKEADGWDPSEVTAGTGKKLKWKCFLGHFWETTPAHRLRGQGCPYCGNRKVLIGFNDLKTTHPSVAKEADGWDPESVTFGSHKIMNWKCSNGHQWKVAIEYRTRGGTNCPTCAGKKVESGFNDLASKHPKIALEAYGWDPKEVTPSSGKKLSWKCSNGHIYKANVYSRTSSDSSGCPICANREVLSGFNDLKTTHPEIAKEADGWDPSQVTAGQGGKKYKWRCPIGHRYFSYVYSRVAGVGCGVCSNHQITTGVNDLASTHPQLAKEAYGWDPKTVGAASEKKFNWLCEKGHTFSTSIKSRVVQNTNCLVCGNRQVLVGFNDLATTHPTLALESFGWDPTTRTAESHSKVGWRCSKNHQWDAMINSRSRGRGCPSCATSGFDPNKDGFLYFLKHPNWEMFQIGISNDPDRRLAQHKKLGWETLELRGPMDGHLTQQWETAILRMLKAKGADLSNANIAGKFDGYSEAWSKSAFEVKSIKELMRLTEEFEENTKSN
;
A
#
# COMPACT_ATOMS: atom_id res chain seq x y z
N MET A 1 -42.80 30.25 -86.26
CA MET A 1 -43.32 30.73 -84.96
C MET A 1 -44.44 29.80 -84.51
N PRO A 2 -44.51 29.49 -83.21
CA PRO A 2 -44.81 28.15 -82.73
C PRO A 2 -46.30 27.81 -82.77
N THR A 3 -46.60 26.60 -83.24
CA THR A 3 -47.88 25.94 -83.14
C THR A 3 -48.34 25.90 -81.67
N LYS A 4 -49.57 26.32 -81.39
CA LYS A 4 -50.20 26.05 -80.09
C LYS A 4 -50.22 24.53 -79.91
N LYS A 5 -49.31 23.99 -79.10
CA LYS A 5 -49.34 22.58 -78.70
C LYS A 5 -50.74 22.30 -78.15
N ASP A 6 -51.46 21.36 -78.76
CA ASP A 6 -52.74 20.89 -78.24
C ASP A 6 -52.54 20.44 -76.79
N LYS A 7 -53.28 21.08 -75.89
CA LYS A 7 -53.18 20.81 -74.46
C LYS A 7 -53.82 19.45 -74.21
N GLN A 8 -53.00 18.44 -73.96
CA GLN A 8 -53.46 17.10 -73.59
C GLN A 8 -54.25 17.12 -72.26
N PRO A 9 -55.22 16.20 -72.10
CA PRO A 9 -56.04 16.14 -70.89
C PRO A 9 -55.25 15.72 -69.66
N LEU A 10 -55.80 16.02 -68.47
CA LEU A 10 -55.17 15.74 -67.19
C LEU A 10 -54.96 14.22 -66.99
N SER A 11 -55.90 13.40 -67.46
CA SER A 11 -55.80 11.93 -67.40
C SER A 11 -54.56 11.36 -68.10
N VAL A 12 -54.07 12.01 -69.14
CA VAL A 12 -52.89 11.58 -69.92
C VAL A 12 -51.61 12.16 -69.34
N THR A 13 -51.64 13.44 -68.98
CA THR A 13 -50.41 14.14 -68.53
C THR A 13 -50.07 13.85 -67.07
N HIS A 14 -51.07 13.65 -66.20
CA HIS A 14 -50.88 13.40 -64.77
C HIS A 14 -51.91 12.37 -64.23
N PRO A 15 -51.76 11.08 -64.60
CA PRO A 15 -52.72 10.02 -64.28
C PRO A 15 -52.99 9.86 -62.77
N GLU A 16 -51.98 10.09 -61.93
CA GLU A 16 -52.14 9.98 -60.47
C GLU A 16 -53.00 11.10 -59.87
N LEU A 17 -52.92 12.33 -60.41
CA LEU A 17 -53.81 13.41 -59.99
C LEU A 17 -55.24 13.17 -60.50
N ALA A 18 -55.40 12.57 -61.68
CA ALA A 18 -56.70 12.23 -62.23
C ALA A 18 -57.51 11.27 -61.33
N LYS A 19 -56.84 10.38 -60.58
CA LYS A 19 -57.49 9.48 -59.61
C LYS A 19 -58.13 10.22 -58.43
N GLU A 20 -57.73 11.45 -58.16
CA GLU A 20 -58.26 12.27 -57.06
C GLU A 20 -59.45 13.15 -57.49
N ALA A 21 -59.91 13.04 -58.73
CA ALA A 21 -61.07 13.77 -59.22
C ALA A 21 -62.37 13.25 -58.59
N ASP A 22 -63.23 14.16 -58.13
CA ASP A 22 -64.49 13.84 -57.48
C ASP A 22 -65.66 14.52 -58.22
N GLY A 23 -66.43 13.74 -58.97
CA GLY A 23 -67.61 14.23 -59.68
C GLY A 23 -67.35 15.03 -60.97
N TRP A 24 -66.18 14.88 -61.59
CA TRP A 24 -65.87 15.45 -62.92
C TRP A 24 -64.92 14.52 -63.69
N ASP A 25 -64.95 14.59 -65.03
CA ASP A 25 -64.14 13.73 -65.90
C ASP A 25 -62.75 14.32 -66.15
N PRO A 26 -61.65 13.65 -65.72
CA PRO A 26 -60.28 14.10 -65.95
C PRO A 26 -59.83 14.08 -67.42
N SER A 27 -60.58 13.41 -68.31
CA SER A 27 -60.32 13.36 -69.75
C SER A 27 -60.80 14.62 -70.49
N GLU A 28 -61.69 15.41 -69.89
CA GLU A 28 -62.25 16.63 -70.50
C GLU A 28 -61.53 17.91 -70.05
N VAL A 29 -60.64 17.80 -69.06
CA VAL A 29 -60.01 18.95 -68.40
C VAL A 29 -58.49 18.92 -68.62
N THR A 30 -57.93 20.05 -69.06
CA THR A 30 -56.48 20.20 -69.22
C THR A 30 -55.80 20.58 -67.90
N ALA A 31 -54.57 20.12 -67.69
CA ALA A 31 -53.87 20.26 -66.41
C ALA A 31 -53.59 21.72 -65.99
N GLY A 32 -53.58 22.67 -66.93
CA GLY A 32 -53.33 24.10 -66.70
C GLY A 32 -54.58 24.96 -66.49
N THR A 33 -55.78 24.38 -66.36
CA THR A 33 -57.01 25.17 -66.20
C THR A 33 -57.07 25.92 -64.86
N GLY A 34 -57.66 27.12 -64.89
CA GLY A 34 -57.96 27.94 -63.72
C GLY A 34 -59.31 27.64 -63.07
N LYS A 35 -60.10 26.70 -63.61
CA LYS A 35 -61.40 26.30 -63.05
C LYS A 35 -61.19 25.53 -61.73
N LYS A 36 -61.90 25.93 -60.67
CA LYS A 36 -61.93 25.17 -59.40
C LYS A 36 -62.77 23.91 -59.58
N LEU A 37 -62.23 22.79 -59.16
CA LEU A 37 -62.85 21.47 -59.25
C LEU A 37 -62.80 20.80 -57.87
N LYS A 38 -63.71 19.84 -57.64
CA LYS A 38 -63.78 19.06 -56.39
C LYS A 38 -62.79 17.91 -56.44
N TRP A 39 -62.05 17.71 -55.36
CA TRP A 39 -61.03 16.67 -55.24
C TRP A 39 -61.26 15.86 -53.98
N LYS A 40 -60.90 14.58 -54.04
CA LYS A 40 -60.92 13.65 -52.92
C LYS A 40 -59.55 13.01 -52.75
N CYS A 41 -58.98 13.11 -51.55
CA CYS A 41 -57.68 12.49 -51.26
C CYS A 41 -57.87 11.02 -50.86
N PHE A 42 -56.77 10.28 -50.77
CA PHE A 42 -56.76 8.90 -50.29
C PHE A 42 -57.39 8.71 -48.89
N LEU A 43 -57.28 9.71 -47.99
CA LEU A 43 -57.94 9.71 -46.67
C LEU A 43 -59.44 10.11 -46.72
N GLY A 44 -60.00 10.33 -47.90
CA GLY A 44 -61.43 10.65 -48.07
C GLY A 44 -61.83 12.10 -47.82
N HIS A 45 -60.89 13.03 -47.61
CA HIS A 45 -61.22 14.45 -47.46
C HIS A 45 -61.58 15.09 -48.80
N PHE A 46 -62.59 15.95 -48.78
CA PHE A 46 -63.08 16.69 -49.96
C PHE A 46 -62.64 18.15 -49.91
N TRP A 47 -62.09 18.67 -51.01
CA TRP A 47 -61.78 20.11 -51.12
C TRP A 47 -61.86 20.60 -52.56
N GLU A 48 -61.95 21.92 -52.72
CA GLU A 48 -62.00 22.57 -54.03
C GLU A 48 -60.69 23.32 -54.32
N THR A 49 -60.08 23.03 -55.46
CA THR A 49 -58.91 23.77 -55.97
C THR A 49 -58.78 23.60 -57.48
N THR A 50 -57.84 24.32 -58.10
CA THR A 50 -57.57 24.22 -59.54
C THR A 50 -56.54 23.13 -59.85
N PRO A 51 -56.64 22.42 -61.01
CA PRO A 51 -55.57 21.54 -61.49
C PRO A 51 -54.20 22.22 -61.54
N ALA A 52 -54.15 23.50 -61.93
CA ALA A 52 -52.91 24.27 -61.93
C ALA A 52 -52.25 24.39 -60.55
N HIS A 53 -53.02 24.52 -59.46
CA HIS A 53 -52.49 24.50 -58.09
C HIS A 53 -52.06 23.11 -57.64
N ARG A 54 -52.75 22.05 -58.09
CA ARG A 54 -52.33 20.66 -57.84
C ARG A 54 -50.96 20.37 -58.43
N LEU A 55 -50.69 20.85 -59.65
CA LEU A 55 -49.38 20.71 -60.31
C LEU A 55 -48.24 21.42 -59.59
N ARG A 56 -48.53 22.51 -58.86
CA ARG A 56 -47.55 23.21 -58.01
C ARG A 56 -47.32 22.51 -56.66
N GLY A 57 -47.80 21.27 -56.50
CA GLY A 57 -47.63 20.48 -55.30
C GLY A 57 -48.63 20.80 -54.17
N GLN A 58 -49.66 21.62 -54.42
CA GLN A 58 -50.68 21.84 -53.39
C GLN A 58 -51.63 20.65 -53.30
N GLY A 59 -51.38 19.76 -52.34
CA GLY A 59 -52.26 18.63 -52.02
C GLY A 59 -53.49 19.01 -51.18
N CYS A 60 -54.07 18.02 -50.50
CA CYS A 60 -55.20 18.22 -49.59
C CYS A 60 -54.90 19.28 -48.51
N PRO A 61 -55.76 20.30 -48.32
CA PRO A 61 -55.53 21.34 -47.32
C PRO A 61 -55.64 20.83 -45.88
N TYR A 62 -56.39 19.75 -45.64
CA TYR A 62 -56.51 19.12 -44.33
C TYR A 62 -55.29 18.24 -44.03
N CYS A 63 -54.88 17.34 -44.94
CA CYS A 63 -53.66 16.54 -44.76
C CYS A 63 -52.40 17.41 -44.63
N GLY A 64 -52.37 18.56 -45.31
CA GLY A 64 -51.28 19.53 -45.20
C GLY A 64 -51.40 20.54 -44.04
N ASN A 65 -52.35 20.36 -43.10
CA ASN A 65 -52.57 21.24 -41.93
C ASN A 65 -52.83 22.73 -42.23
N ARG A 66 -53.22 23.05 -43.47
CA ARG A 66 -53.55 24.42 -43.93
C ARG A 66 -54.99 24.82 -43.60
N LYS A 67 -55.89 23.84 -43.47
CA LYS A 67 -57.25 24.01 -42.94
C LYS A 67 -57.48 23.00 -41.82
N VAL A 68 -58.26 23.39 -40.82
CA VAL A 68 -58.63 22.54 -39.68
C VAL A 68 -59.85 21.69 -40.04
N LEU A 69 -59.80 20.42 -39.68
CA LEU A 69 -60.87 19.45 -39.73
C LEU A 69 -60.94 18.78 -38.36
N ILE A 70 -62.03 19.04 -37.63
CA ILE A 70 -62.29 18.51 -36.29
C ILE A 70 -62.34 16.98 -36.36
N GLY A 71 -61.65 16.32 -35.42
CA GLY A 71 -61.53 14.86 -35.36
C GLY A 71 -60.43 14.28 -36.26
N PHE A 72 -59.68 15.12 -36.99
CA PHE A 72 -58.59 14.66 -37.86
C PHE A 72 -57.27 15.36 -37.56
N ASN A 73 -57.17 16.67 -37.81
CA ASN A 73 -55.92 17.42 -37.73
C ASN A 73 -55.95 18.61 -36.76
N ASP A 74 -57.04 18.76 -36.02
CA ASP A 74 -57.14 19.73 -34.94
C ASP A 74 -56.19 19.39 -33.78
N LEU A 75 -55.87 20.39 -32.97
CA LEU A 75 -54.92 20.23 -31.87
C LEU A 75 -55.43 19.28 -30.78
N LYS A 76 -56.74 19.25 -30.51
CA LYS A 76 -57.32 18.37 -29.46
C LYS A 76 -57.20 16.91 -29.84
N THR A 77 -57.47 16.58 -31.10
CA THR A 77 -57.38 15.22 -31.62
C THR A 77 -55.93 14.77 -31.72
N THR A 78 -55.05 15.61 -32.27
CA THR A 78 -53.66 15.21 -32.54
C THR A 78 -52.75 15.31 -31.31
N HIS A 79 -52.99 16.26 -30.42
CA HIS A 79 -52.17 16.51 -29.22
C HIS A 79 -53.03 16.75 -27.97
N PRO A 80 -53.76 15.74 -27.47
CA PRO A 80 -54.71 15.90 -26.36
C PRO A 80 -54.09 16.44 -25.06
N SER A 81 -52.83 16.10 -24.77
CA SER A 81 -52.13 16.57 -23.58
C SER A 81 -51.82 18.07 -23.64
N VAL A 82 -51.43 18.57 -24.82
CA VAL A 82 -51.17 19.99 -25.05
C VAL A 82 -52.49 20.78 -25.07
N ALA A 83 -53.55 20.22 -25.67
CA ALA A 83 -54.86 20.87 -25.71
C ALA A 83 -55.45 21.13 -24.32
N LYS A 84 -55.15 20.30 -23.31
CA LYS A 84 -55.55 20.54 -21.90
C LYS A 84 -54.94 21.79 -21.28
N GLU A 85 -53.86 22.31 -21.85
CA GLU A 85 -53.18 23.52 -21.36
C GLU A 85 -53.71 24.81 -22.00
N ALA A 86 -54.71 24.72 -22.88
CA ALA A 86 -55.32 25.90 -23.50
C ALA A 86 -56.05 26.76 -22.46
N ASP A 87 -55.71 28.05 -22.40
CA ASP A 87 -56.28 29.00 -21.44
C ASP A 87 -57.18 30.03 -22.15
N GLY A 88 -58.49 29.76 -22.17
CA GLY A 88 -59.49 30.67 -22.72
C GLY A 88 -59.65 30.65 -24.24
N TRP A 89 -59.27 29.56 -24.92
CA TRP A 89 -59.46 29.37 -26.37
C TRP A 89 -59.78 27.92 -26.71
N ASP A 90 -60.39 27.70 -27.87
CA ASP A 90 -60.82 26.37 -28.34
C ASP A 90 -59.70 25.62 -29.10
N PRO A 91 -59.19 24.50 -28.58
CA PRO A 91 -58.16 23.69 -29.25
C PRO A 91 -58.63 23.00 -30.53
N GLU A 92 -59.95 22.85 -30.77
CA GLU A 92 -60.48 22.26 -31.99
C GLU A 92 -60.42 23.23 -33.19
N SER A 93 -60.18 24.52 -32.94
CA SER A 93 -60.18 25.58 -33.96
C SER A 93 -58.85 25.79 -34.68
N VAL A 94 -57.80 25.04 -34.33
CA VAL A 94 -56.42 25.23 -34.82
C VAL A 94 -55.71 23.91 -35.06
N THR A 95 -54.76 23.89 -36.00
CA THR A 95 -53.86 22.76 -36.22
C THR A 95 -52.61 22.88 -35.35
N PHE A 96 -51.93 21.75 -35.08
CA PHE A 96 -50.73 21.72 -34.23
C PHE A 96 -49.54 22.53 -34.78
N GLY A 97 -49.50 22.81 -36.09
CA GLY A 97 -48.45 23.58 -36.75
C GLY A 97 -48.72 25.08 -36.86
N SER A 98 -49.78 25.58 -36.21
CA SER A 98 -50.16 27.00 -36.29
C SER A 98 -49.14 27.92 -35.61
N HIS A 99 -48.76 29.01 -36.27
CA HIS A 99 -47.89 30.04 -35.70
C HIS A 99 -48.65 31.05 -34.80
N LYS A 100 -49.96 30.86 -34.55
CA LYS A 100 -50.73 31.75 -33.66
C LYS A 100 -50.21 31.65 -32.22
N ILE A 101 -49.92 32.81 -31.61
CA ILE A 101 -49.55 32.93 -30.21
C ILE A 101 -50.81 32.85 -29.35
N MET A 102 -50.87 31.85 -28.47
CA MET A 102 -52.01 31.63 -27.57
C MET A 102 -51.56 31.68 -26.11
N ASN A 103 -52.52 31.87 -25.20
CA ASN A 103 -52.30 31.77 -23.76
C ASN A 103 -52.35 30.30 -23.34
N TRP A 104 -51.42 29.89 -22.50
CA TRP A 104 -51.29 28.54 -21.99
C TRP A 104 -51.28 28.56 -20.47
N LYS A 105 -51.84 27.52 -19.85
CA LYS A 105 -51.84 27.32 -18.41
C LYS A 105 -51.46 25.88 -18.09
N CYS A 106 -50.41 25.70 -17.29
CA CYS A 106 -49.97 24.36 -16.89
C CYS A 106 -50.80 23.86 -15.71
N SER A 107 -50.61 22.58 -15.35
CA SER A 107 -51.24 21.96 -14.18
C SER A 107 -50.95 22.66 -12.85
N ASN A 108 -49.79 23.32 -12.73
CA ASN A 108 -49.43 24.11 -11.55
C ASN A 108 -50.03 25.53 -11.57
N GLY A 109 -50.84 25.88 -12.58
CA GLY A 109 -51.54 27.16 -12.67
C GLY A 109 -50.75 28.30 -13.31
N HIS A 110 -49.47 28.11 -13.63
CA HIS A 110 -48.65 29.15 -14.27
C HIS A 110 -49.15 29.45 -15.70
N GLN A 111 -49.21 30.74 -16.05
CA GLN A 111 -49.64 31.20 -17.36
C GLN A 111 -48.46 31.71 -18.20
N TRP A 112 -48.44 31.38 -19.50
CA TRP A 112 -47.47 31.91 -20.45
C TRP A 112 -48.06 32.04 -21.87
N LYS A 113 -47.38 32.81 -22.73
CA LYS A 113 -47.79 33.01 -24.14
C LYS A 113 -46.74 32.45 -25.08
N VAL A 114 -47.14 31.60 -26.01
CA VAL A 114 -46.27 31.07 -27.06
C VAL A 114 -47.10 30.57 -28.25
N ALA A 115 -46.48 30.47 -29.43
CA ALA A 115 -47.13 29.89 -30.61
C ALA A 115 -47.42 28.39 -30.43
N ILE A 116 -48.53 27.93 -31.01
CA ILE A 116 -48.97 26.52 -30.94
C ILE A 116 -47.88 25.59 -31.50
N GLU A 117 -47.29 25.92 -32.64
CA GLU A 117 -46.20 25.15 -33.25
C GLU A 117 -45.01 24.92 -32.30
N TYR A 118 -44.58 25.96 -31.57
CA TYR A 118 -43.46 25.82 -30.61
C TYR A 118 -43.86 24.96 -29.39
N ARG A 119 -45.12 25.08 -28.94
CA ARG A 119 -45.64 24.28 -27.83
C ARG A 119 -45.76 22.80 -28.21
N THR A 120 -46.16 22.47 -29.44
CA THR A 120 -46.38 21.10 -29.91
C THR A 120 -45.09 20.41 -30.34
N ARG A 121 -44.13 21.13 -30.94
CA ARG A 121 -42.83 20.57 -31.34
C ARG A 121 -41.82 20.36 -30.20
N GLY A 122 -42.24 20.56 -28.94
CA GLY A 122 -41.48 20.15 -27.75
C GLY A 122 -40.44 21.14 -27.21
N GLY A 123 -40.40 22.39 -27.69
CA GLY A 123 -39.37 23.37 -27.32
C GLY A 123 -39.73 24.34 -26.18
N THR A 124 -41.03 24.52 -25.88
CA THR A 124 -41.50 25.60 -24.98
C THR A 124 -42.50 25.08 -23.96
N ASN A 125 -41.99 24.34 -22.98
CA ASN A 125 -42.71 24.02 -21.74
C ASN A 125 -42.89 25.28 -20.88
N CYS A 126 -43.77 25.21 -19.88
CA CYS A 126 -43.99 26.28 -18.91
C CYS A 126 -42.66 26.85 -18.38
N PRO A 127 -42.38 28.16 -18.56
CA PRO A 127 -41.08 28.75 -18.21
C PRO A 127 -40.82 28.75 -16.70
N THR A 128 -41.86 28.84 -15.87
CA THR A 128 -41.74 28.71 -14.41
C THR A 128 -41.40 27.26 -14.03
N CYS A 129 -42.15 26.27 -14.52
CA CYS A 129 -41.86 24.86 -14.21
C CYS A 129 -40.49 24.42 -14.71
N ALA A 130 -40.04 24.96 -15.85
CA ALA A 130 -38.71 24.71 -16.40
C ALA A 130 -37.59 25.53 -15.73
N GLY A 131 -37.90 26.38 -14.75
CA GLY A 131 -36.92 27.20 -14.02
C GLY A 131 -36.29 28.34 -14.83
N LYS A 132 -36.86 28.69 -15.98
CA LYS A 132 -36.43 29.82 -16.84
C LYS A 132 -36.95 31.17 -16.33
N LYS A 133 -38.13 31.17 -15.69
CA LYS A 133 -38.72 32.32 -15.01
C LYS A 133 -38.80 32.01 -13.52
N VAL A 134 -38.36 32.94 -12.68
CA VAL A 134 -38.42 32.80 -11.22
C VAL A 134 -39.82 33.20 -10.73
N GLU A 135 -40.36 32.42 -9.80
CA GLU A 135 -41.62 32.64 -9.14
C GLU A 135 -41.45 32.34 -7.64
N SER A 136 -41.55 33.40 -6.84
CA SER A 136 -41.38 33.35 -5.38
C SER A 136 -42.43 32.43 -4.76
N GLY A 137 -41.99 31.55 -3.87
CA GLY A 137 -42.83 30.54 -3.22
C GLY A 137 -42.87 29.20 -3.96
N PHE A 138 -42.38 29.13 -5.21
CA PHE A 138 -42.48 27.93 -6.04
C PHE A 138 -41.13 27.35 -6.46
N ASN A 139 -40.36 28.10 -7.26
CA ASN A 139 -39.09 27.63 -7.85
C ASN A 139 -37.88 28.50 -7.50
N ASP A 140 -38.06 29.48 -6.61
CA ASP A 140 -36.97 30.29 -6.10
C ASP A 140 -36.06 29.51 -5.14
N LEU A 141 -34.86 30.04 -4.92
CA LEU A 141 -33.88 29.42 -4.05
C LEU A 141 -34.32 29.36 -2.59
N ALA A 142 -35.02 30.39 -2.09
CA ALA A 142 -35.46 30.44 -0.69
C ALA A 142 -36.44 29.29 -0.37
N SER A 143 -37.39 29.04 -1.27
CA SER A 143 -38.38 27.99 -1.10
C SER A 143 -37.82 26.59 -1.35
N LYS A 144 -36.92 26.40 -2.32
CA LYS A 144 -36.36 25.06 -2.63
C LYS A 144 -35.17 24.66 -1.76
N HIS A 145 -34.32 25.61 -1.37
CA HIS A 145 -33.09 25.36 -0.61
C HIS A 145 -32.92 26.37 0.54
N PRO A 146 -33.79 26.32 1.58
CA PRO A 146 -33.79 27.32 2.65
C PRO A 146 -32.45 27.43 3.39
N LYS A 147 -31.75 26.31 3.60
CA LYS A 147 -30.42 26.31 4.25
C LYS A 147 -29.36 27.05 3.44
N ILE A 148 -29.39 26.91 2.12
CA ILE A 148 -28.44 27.58 1.22
C ILE A 148 -28.81 29.06 1.08
N ALA A 149 -30.10 29.38 1.07
CA ALA A 149 -30.59 30.76 1.01
C ALA A 149 -30.11 31.61 2.20
N LEU A 150 -29.92 31.01 3.39
CA LEU A 150 -29.35 31.70 4.56
C LEU A 150 -27.90 32.16 4.35
N GLU A 151 -27.17 31.57 3.40
CA GLU A 151 -25.81 31.98 3.07
C GLU A 151 -25.74 33.12 2.05
N ALA A 152 -26.88 33.62 1.53
CA ALA A 152 -26.88 34.73 0.58
C ALA A 152 -26.35 36.02 1.23
N TYR A 153 -25.43 36.70 0.56
CA TYR A 153 -24.80 37.92 1.06
C TYR A 153 -24.95 39.07 0.07
N GLY A 154 -25.86 40.00 0.38
CA GLY A 154 -26.10 41.22 -0.42
C GLY A 154 -27.00 41.03 -1.64
N TRP A 155 -27.86 40.01 -1.67
CA TRP A 155 -28.85 39.75 -2.71
C TRP A 155 -30.04 38.96 -2.15
N ASP A 156 -31.20 38.99 -2.82
CA ASP A 156 -32.41 38.28 -2.39
C ASP A 156 -32.49 36.86 -2.99
N PRO A 157 -32.49 35.79 -2.17
CA PRO A 157 -32.70 34.41 -2.62
C PRO A 157 -33.99 34.15 -3.41
N LYS A 158 -35.00 35.03 -3.30
CA LYS A 158 -36.26 34.89 -4.01
C LYS A 158 -36.19 35.29 -5.49
N GLU A 159 -35.12 35.95 -5.92
CA GLU A 159 -34.95 36.47 -7.28
C GLU A 159 -34.23 35.50 -8.24
N VAL A 160 -33.81 34.33 -7.76
CA VAL A 160 -33.08 33.33 -8.56
C VAL A 160 -33.61 31.93 -8.34
N THR A 161 -33.54 31.11 -9.39
CA THR A 161 -33.79 29.67 -9.28
C THR A 161 -32.52 28.94 -8.83
N PRO A 162 -32.63 27.75 -8.21
CA PRO A 162 -31.49 26.90 -7.85
C PRO A 162 -30.55 26.59 -9.02
N SER A 163 -31.08 26.42 -10.24
CA SER A 163 -30.30 26.12 -11.45
C SER A 163 -29.61 27.34 -12.07
N SER A 164 -29.69 28.52 -11.45
CA SER A 164 -29.16 29.75 -12.04
C SER A 164 -27.63 29.72 -12.20
N GLY A 165 -27.16 30.14 -13.38
CA GLY A 165 -25.75 30.36 -13.69
C GLY A 165 -25.15 31.63 -13.09
N LYS A 166 -25.94 32.46 -12.38
CA LYS A 166 -25.45 33.72 -11.80
C LYS A 166 -24.38 33.44 -10.73
N LYS A 167 -23.25 34.14 -10.81
CA LYS A 167 -22.18 34.12 -9.80
C LYS A 167 -22.46 35.20 -8.76
N LEU A 168 -22.83 34.79 -7.55
CA LEU A 168 -23.25 35.69 -6.45
C LEU A 168 -22.34 35.51 -5.23
N SER A 169 -22.42 36.46 -4.31
CA SER A 169 -21.63 36.46 -3.06
C SER A 169 -22.34 35.65 -1.97
N TRP A 170 -21.60 34.78 -1.30
CA TRP A 170 -22.08 33.89 -0.25
C TRP A 170 -21.29 34.11 1.03
N LYS A 171 -21.94 33.95 2.18
CA LYS A 171 -21.31 34.01 3.49
C LYS A 171 -21.48 32.67 4.20
N CYS A 172 -20.38 31.97 4.47
CA CYS A 172 -20.44 30.70 5.19
C CYS A 172 -20.61 30.90 6.71
N SER A 173 -20.80 29.80 7.44
CA SER A 173 -20.93 29.79 8.91
C SER A 173 -19.71 30.37 9.64
N ASN A 174 -18.51 30.22 9.08
CA ASN A 174 -17.27 30.83 9.61
C ASN A 174 -17.13 32.32 9.24
N GLY A 175 -18.14 32.90 8.58
CA GLY A 175 -18.17 34.32 8.23
C GLY A 175 -17.44 34.72 6.95
N HIS A 176 -16.81 33.77 6.25
CA HIS A 176 -16.09 34.06 5.00
C HIS A 176 -17.04 34.43 3.88
N ILE A 177 -16.70 35.49 3.15
CA ILE A 177 -17.44 35.97 1.98
C ILE A 177 -16.72 35.48 0.72
N TYR A 178 -17.42 34.77 -0.16
CA TYR A 178 -16.86 34.18 -1.39
C TYR A 178 -17.86 34.21 -2.55
N LYS A 179 -17.38 34.20 -3.79
CA LYS A 179 -18.23 34.23 -4.99
C LYS A 179 -18.38 32.85 -5.61
N ALA A 180 -19.61 32.38 -5.79
CA ALA A 180 -19.91 31.09 -6.41
C ALA A 180 -21.21 31.14 -7.24
N ASN A 181 -21.34 30.24 -8.21
CA ASN A 181 -22.55 30.12 -9.02
C ASN A 181 -23.66 29.46 -8.20
N VAL A 182 -24.92 29.90 -8.37
CA VAL A 182 -26.07 29.34 -7.62
C VAL A 182 -26.22 27.84 -7.86
N TYR A 183 -26.19 27.39 -9.12
CA TYR A 183 -26.33 25.96 -9.43
C TYR A 183 -25.24 25.08 -8.80
N SER A 184 -24.01 25.59 -8.66
CA SER A 184 -22.91 24.87 -8.02
C SER A 184 -23.05 24.80 -6.50
N ARG A 185 -23.84 25.69 -5.89
CA ARG A 185 -24.14 25.63 -4.46
C ARG A 185 -25.27 24.65 -4.15
N THR A 186 -26.23 24.51 -5.06
CA THR A 186 -27.42 23.64 -4.89
C THR A 186 -27.25 22.23 -5.43
N SER A 187 -26.17 21.94 -6.17
CA SER A 187 -25.83 20.59 -6.63
C SER A 187 -25.48 19.66 -5.47
N SER A 188 -25.58 18.34 -5.69
CA SER A 188 -25.08 17.32 -4.76
C SER A 188 -23.60 17.52 -4.42
N ASP A 189 -22.79 17.87 -5.43
CA ASP A 189 -21.35 18.10 -5.28
C ASP A 189 -21.03 19.56 -4.93
N SER A 190 -21.78 20.12 -3.99
CA SER A 190 -21.67 21.52 -3.62
C SER A 190 -20.25 21.86 -3.18
N SER A 191 -19.62 22.80 -3.88
CA SER A 191 -18.18 23.09 -3.68
C SER A 191 -17.89 23.74 -2.32
N GLY A 192 -18.90 24.25 -1.61
CA GLY A 192 -18.72 24.91 -0.32
C GLY A 192 -17.88 26.18 -0.38
N CYS A 193 -17.54 26.71 0.80
CA CYS A 193 -16.63 27.83 0.93
C CYS A 193 -15.19 27.42 0.55
N PRO A 194 -14.54 28.08 -0.43
CA PRO A 194 -13.18 27.73 -0.87
C PRO A 194 -12.12 27.98 0.22
N ILE A 195 -12.35 28.94 1.12
CA ILE A 195 -11.46 29.23 2.25
C ILE A 195 -11.53 28.09 3.28
N CYS A 196 -12.73 27.68 3.69
CA CYS A 196 -12.89 26.55 4.63
C CYS A 196 -12.34 25.24 4.05
N ALA A 197 -12.43 25.06 2.73
CA ALA A 197 -11.91 23.90 2.03
C ALA A 197 -10.41 24.00 1.66
N ASN A 198 -9.68 25.02 2.12
CA ASN A 198 -8.26 25.26 1.86
C ASN A 198 -7.88 25.39 0.36
N ARG A 199 -8.84 25.73 -0.51
CA ARG A 199 -8.61 26.00 -1.93
C ARG A 199 -8.23 27.45 -2.21
N GLU A 200 -8.65 28.37 -1.34
CA GLU A 200 -8.23 29.77 -1.33
C GLU A 200 -7.62 30.10 0.04
N VAL A 201 -6.56 30.92 0.04
CA VAL A 201 -5.87 31.37 1.25
C VAL A 201 -6.54 32.61 1.82
N LEU A 202 -6.79 32.58 3.12
CA LEU A 202 -7.16 33.72 3.95
C LEU A 202 -6.14 33.84 5.09
N SER A 203 -5.36 34.93 5.05
CA SER A 203 -4.38 35.23 6.09
C SER A 203 -5.05 35.40 7.45
N GLY A 204 -4.47 34.81 8.49
CA GLY A 204 -5.02 34.77 9.84
C GLY A 204 -6.03 33.65 10.10
N PHE A 205 -6.34 32.81 9.10
CA PHE A 205 -7.29 31.71 9.24
C PHE A 205 -6.71 30.37 8.80
N ASN A 206 -6.41 30.20 7.51
CA ASN A 206 -5.99 28.90 6.94
C ASN A 206 -4.60 28.94 6.28
N ASP A 207 -3.88 30.04 6.40
CA ASP A 207 -2.53 30.17 5.89
C ASP A 207 -1.53 29.34 6.73
N LEU A 208 -0.39 29.02 6.12
CA LEU A 208 0.64 28.20 6.76
C LEU A 208 1.24 28.88 7.99
N LYS A 209 1.37 30.22 8.00
CA LYS A 209 1.92 30.95 9.15
C LYS A 209 1.03 30.82 10.38
N THR A 210 -0.29 30.92 10.20
CA THR A 210 -1.27 30.78 11.28
C THR A 210 -1.41 29.34 11.74
N THR A 211 -1.49 28.38 10.80
CA THR A 211 -1.77 26.98 11.13
C THR A 211 -0.53 26.18 11.57
N HIS A 212 0.66 26.50 11.05
CA HIS A 212 1.91 25.78 11.29
C HIS A 212 3.09 26.75 11.49
N PRO A 213 3.11 27.53 12.60
CA PRO A 213 4.08 28.60 12.80
C PRO A 213 5.54 28.12 12.81
N GLU A 214 5.82 26.93 13.36
CA GLU A 214 7.19 26.39 13.39
C GLU A 214 7.69 26.01 11.99
N ILE A 215 6.84 25.45 11.14
CA ILE A 215 7.19 25.15 9.76
C ILE A 215 7.35 26.45 8.96
N ALA A 216 6.50 27.44 9.20
CA ALA A 216 6.57 28.73 8.54
C ALA A 216 7.91 29.47 8.77
N LYS A 217 8.56 29.27 9.94
CA LYS A 217 9.91 29.81 10.22
C LYS A 217 10.99 29.23 9.30
N GLU A 218 10.78 28.06 8.72
CA GLU A 218 11.73 27.42 7.80
C GLU A 218 11.64 27.97 6.37
N ALA A 219 10.74 28.90 6.07
CA ALA A 219 10.61 29.47 4.73
C ALA A 219 11.84 30.33 4.34
N ASP A 220 12.53 29.99 3.24
CA ASP A 220 13.71 30.72 2.76
C ASP A 220 13.34 31.60 1.56
N GLY A 221 12.91 32.84 1.84
CA GLY A 221 12.69 33.88 0.82
C GLY A 221 11.31 33.86 0.15
N TRP A 222 10.28 33.37 0.83
CA TRP A 222 8.88 33.42 0.38
C TRP A 222 7.95 33.62 1.58
N ASP A 223 6.73 34.12 1.35
CA ASP A 223 5.78 34.46 2.40
C ASP A 223 4.85 33.28 2.74
N PRO A 224 4.92 32.68 3.95
CA PRO A 224 4.06 31.59 4.39
C PRO A 224 2.59 31.98 4.57
N SER A 225 2.28 33.27 4.66
CA SER A 225 0.89 33.75 4.81
C SER A 225 0.07 33.64 3.52
N GLN A 226 0.73 33.35 2.39
CA GLN A 226 0.11 33.29 1.05
C GLN A 226 -0.17 31.86 0.56
N VAL A 227 0.05 30.85 1.41
CA VAL A 227 -0.15 29.43 1.04
C VAL A 227 -0.90 28.70 2.14
N THR A 228 -1.69 27.68 1.78
CA THR A 228 -2.29 26.76 2.76
C THR A 228 -1.36 25.57 3.02
N ALA A 229 -1.53 24.90 4.15
CA ALA A 229 -0.77 23.69 4.51
C ALA A 229 -0.94 22.53 3.49
N GLY A 230 -2.09 22.46 2.83
CA GLY A 230 -2.41 21.45 1.82
C GLY A 230 -2.05 21.84 0.38
N GLN A 231 -1.44 23.02 0.16
CA GLN A 231 -1.18 23.50 -1.19
C GLN A 231 -0.20 22.59 -1.96
N GLY A 232 -0.68 22.03 -3.08
CA GLY A 232 0.10 21.24 -4.02
C GLY A 232 0.65 22.04 -5.20
N GLY A 233 1.38 21.37 -6.09
CA GLY A 233 1.75 21.90 -7.43
C GLY A 233 2.97 22.81 -7.50
N LYS A 234 3.48 23.35 -6.39
CA LYS A 234 4.70 24.19 -6.38
C LYS A 234 5.64 23.82 -5.24
N LYS A 235 6.93 23.64 -5.57
CA LYS A 235 8.01 23.50 -4.58
C LYS A 235 8.45 24.87 -4.12
N TYR A 236 8.68 24.99 -2.81
CA TYR A 236 9.21 26.18 -2.18
C TYR A 236 10.61 25.89 -1.63
N LYS A 237 11.38 26.96 -1.42
CA LYS A 237 12.72 26.88 -0.85
C LYS A 237 12.63 26.93 0.67
N TRP A 238 13.24 25.97 1.34
CA TRP A 238 13.23 25.79 2.78
C TRP A 238 14.64 25.89 3.33
N ARG A 239 14.77 26.37 4.56
CA ARG A 239 15.99 26.38 5.36
C ARG A 239 15.70 25.65 6.67
N CYS A 240 16.34 24.49 6.87
CA CYS A 240 16.17 23.75 8.12
C CYS A 240 16.86 24.47 9.30
N PRO A 241 16.58 24.09 10.56
CA PRO A 241 17.23 24.70 11.74
C PRO A 241 18.76 24.64 11.74
N ILE A 242 19.34 23.62 11.10
CA ILE A 242 20.80 23.45 10.96
C ILE A 242 21.36 24.36 9.83
N GLY A 243 20.50 24.98 9.02
CA GLY A 243 20.86 25.94 7.98
C GLY A 243 20.90 25.39 6.56
N HIS A 244 20.62 24.10 6.35
CA HIS A 244 20.59 23.51 5.01
C HIS A 244 19.42 24.03 4.18
N ARG A 245 19.69 24.37 2.92
CA ARG A 245 18.71 24.88 1.95
C ARG A 245 18.27 23.80 0.98
N TYR A 246 16.96 23.63 0.78
CA TYR A 246 16.41 22.60 -0.10
C TYR A 246 15.04 23.00 -0.66
N PHE A 247 14.61 22.33 -1.73
CA PHE A 247 13.29 22.53 -2.32
C PHE A 247 12.33 21.41 -1.94
N SER A 248 11.12 21.77 -1.47
CA SER A 248 10.07 20.80 -1.13
C SER A 248 8.67 21.41 -1.25
N TYR A 249 7.65 20.56 -1.39
CA TYR A 249 6.26 20.98 -1.35
C TYR A 249 5.82 21.30 0.09
N VAL A 250 4.87 22.22 0.25
CA VAL A 250 4.32 22.59 1.57
C VAL A 250 3.66 21.39 2.24
N TYR A 251 2.76 20.69 1.54
CA TYR A 251 2.07 19.53 2.11
C TYR A 251 3.04 18.42 2.56
N SER A 252 4.15 18.21 1.85
CA SER A 252 5.17 17.24 2.23
C SER A 252 5.94 17.67 3.48
N ARG A 253 6.25 18.98 3.63
CA ARG A 253 6.86 19.51 4.86
C ARG A 253 5.95 19.35 6.07
N VAL A 254 4.66 19.67 5.90
CA VAL A 254 3.63 19.51 6.93
C VAL A 254 3.47 18.05 7.34
N ALA A 255 3.57 17.11 6.39
CA ALA A 255 3.56 15.66 6.65
C ALA A 255 4.85 15.12 7.33
N GLY A 256 5.83 15.96 7.64
CA GLY A 256 7.06 15.58 8.34
C GLY A 256 8.26 15.26 7.45
N VAL A 257 8.14 15.33 6.12
CA VAL A 257 9.28 15.12 5.21
C VAL A 257 10.21 16.32 5.28
N GLY A 258 11.36 16.17 5.93
CA GLY A 258 12.31 17.26 6.21
C GLY A 258 13.45 17.41 5.23
N CYS A 259 14.53 18.01 5.72
CA CYS A 259 15.78 18.19 4.97
C CYS A 259 16.45 16.84 4.67
N GLY A 260 16.69 16.56 3.39
CA GLY A 260 17.37 15.33 2.93
C GLY A 260 18.78 15.15 3.47
N VAL A 261 19.48 16.25 3.76
CA VAL A 261 20.83 16.23 4.37
C VAL A 261 20.74 15.78 5.82
N CYS A 262 19.81 16.35 6.60
CA CYS A 262 19.62 15.97 8.00
C CYS A 262 19.14 14.53 8.16
N SER A 263 18.33 14.02 7.22
CA SER A 263 17.84 12.64 7.21
C SER A 263 18.78 11.64 6.52
N ASN A 264 19.98 12.07 6.09
CA ASN A 264 20.96 11.25 5.36
C ASN A 264 20.47 10.64 4.04
N HIS A 265 19.34 11.11 3.49
CA HIS A 265 18.88 10.76 2.15
C HIS A 265 19.67 11.48 1.05
N GLN A 266 20.26 12.63 1.37
CA GLN A 266 21.14 13.39 0.48
C GLN A 266 22.50 13.58 1.15
N ILE A 267 23.56 13.08 0.53
CA ILE A 267 24.93 13.22 1.04
C ILE A 267 25.54 14.54 0.52
N THR A 268 26.06 15.33 1.44
CA THR A 268 26.77 16.58 1.18
C THR A 268 28.16 16.47 1.79
N THR A 269 29.19 16.58 0.95
CA THR A 269 30.59 16.54 1.36
C THR A 269 30.89 17.65 2.37
N GLY A 270 31.60 17.32 3.44
CA GLY A 270 31.92 18.21 4.56
C GLY A 270 30.84 18.28 5.63
N VAL A 271 29.70 17.61 5.46
CA VAL A 271 28.55 17.69 6.37
C VAL A 271 28.17 16.33 6.93
N ASN A 272 27.67 15.44 6.08
CA ASN A 272 27.10 14.15 6.49
C ASN A 272 27.68 12.96 5.70
N ASP A 273 28.77 13.18 4.98
CA ASP A 273 29.54 12.11 4.36
C ASP A 273 30.36 11.31 5.40
N LEU A 274 30.79 10.12 5.02
CA LEU A 274 31.53 9.23 5.90
C LEU A 274 32.90 9.80 6.28
N ALA A 275 33.59 10.48 5.36
CA ALA A 275 34.91 11.06 5.65
C ALA A 275 34.84 12.14 6.73
N SER A 276 33.78 12.96 6.71
CA SER A 276 33.56 14.01 7.71
C SER A 276 33.05 13.45 9.05
N THR A 277 32.13 12.49 9.01
CA THR A 277 31.50 11.96 10.24
C THR A 277 32.33 10.88 10.95
N HIS A 278 33.07 10.06 10.19
CA HIS A 278 33.86 8.93 10.70
C HIS A 278 35.24 8.86 10.03
N PRO A 279 36.14 9.81 10.32
CA PRO A 279 37.41 9.96 9.63
C PRO A 279 38.34 8.75 9.77
N GLN A 280 38.27 8.01 10.89
CA GLN A 280 39.10 6.81 11.07
C GLN A 280 38.62 5.65 10.18
N LEU A 281 37.31 5.41 10.11
CA LEU A 281 36.76 4.41 9.19
C LEU A 281 37.02 4.78 7.73
N ALA A 282 36.95 6.07 7.40
CA ALA A 282 37.22 6.54 6.04
C ALA A 282 38.65 6.24 5.55
N LYS A 283 39.64 6.13 6.46
CA LYS A 283 41.02 5.73 6.11
C LYS A 283 41.12 4.27 5.66
N GLU A 284 40.18 3.42 6.11
CA GLU A 284 40.14 2.01 5.72
C GLU A 284 39.42 1.78 4.37
N ALA A 285 38.91 2.84 3.73
CA ALA A 285 38.24 2.73 2.43
C ALA A 285 39.24 2.29 1.35
N TYR A 286 38.92 1.20 0.65
CA TYR A 286 39.79 0.63 -0.39
C TYR A 286 39.09 0.58 -1.74
N GLY A 287 39.48 1.48 -2.65
CA GLY A 287 38.96 1.55 -4.02
C GLY A 287 37.61 2.29 -4.17
N TRP A 288 37.24 3.14 -3.21
CA TRP A 288 36.04 4.00 -3.29
C TRP A 288 36.24 5.29 -2.47
N ASP A 289 35.47 6.33 -2.78
CA ASP A 289 35.57 7.63 -2.13
C ASP A 289 34.58 7.77 -0.95
N PRO A 290 35.06 7.87 0.30
CA PRO A 290 34.22 8.02 1.49
C PRO A 290 33.46 9.36 1.57
N LYS A 291 33.77 10.34 0.72
CA LYS A 291 33.04 11.61 0.65
C LYS A 291 31.71 11.54 -0.10
N THR A 292 31.46 10.42 -0.79
CA THR A 292 30.28 10.24 -1.67
C THR A 292 29.13 9.47 -0.98
N VAL A 293 29.37 8.93 0.20
CA VAL A 293 28.44 8.04 0.92
C VAL A 293 28.36 8.40 2.39
N GLY A 294 27.21 8.15 3.02
CA GLY A 294 27.00 8.40 4.44
C GLY A 294 27.14 7.15 5.32
N ALA A 295 27.25 7.38 6.63
CA ALA A 295 27.43 6.33 7.65
C ALA A 295 26.30 5.28 7.73
N ALA A 296 25.10 5.62 7.27
CA ALA A 296 23.94 4.72 7.30
C ALA A 296 23.83 3.78 6.07
N SER A 297 24.76 3.85 5.11
CA SER A 297 24.68 3.08 3.87
C SER A 297 24.78 1.57 4.12
N GLU A 298 23.80 0.83 3.58
CA GLU A 298 23.78 -0.64 3.59
C GLU A 298 24.54 -1.27 2.42
N LYS A 299 25.00 -0.47 1.45
CA LYS A 299 25.84 -0.95 0.36
C LYS A 299 27.16 -1.49 0.92
N LYS A 300 27.59 -2.63 0.37
CA LYS A 300 28.88 -3.24 0.71
C LYS A 300 30.00 -2.55 -0.05
N PHE A 301 31.08 -2.28 0.66
CA PHE A 301 32.31 -1.70 0.13
C PHE A 301 33.50 -2.55 0.55
N ASN A 302 34.60 -2.41 -0.19
CA ASN A 302 35.86 -3.07 0.13
C ASN A 302 36.64 -2.22 1.14
N TRP A 303 37.16 -2.87 2.17
CA TRP A 303 37.91 -2.25 3.25
C TRP A 303 39.30 -2.85 3.33
N LEU A 304 40.28 -2.05 3.74
CA LEU A 304 41.64 -2.47 4.02
C LEU A 304 41.91 -2.24 5.50
N CYS A 305 42.15 -3.31 6.26
CA CYS A 305 42.52 -3.18 7.67
C CYS A 305 43.99 -2.74 7.82
N GLU A 306 44.37 -2.32 9.02
CA GLU A 306 45.75 -1.90 9.34
C GLU A 306 46.81 -2.97 9.03
N LYS A 307 46.43 -4.26 9.10
CA LYS A 307 47.31 -5.39 8.78
C LYS A 307 47.34 -5.75 7.29
N GLY A 308 46.68 -4.96 6.43
CA GLY A 308 46.67 -5.13 4.98
C GLY A 308 45.65 -6.13 4.43
N HIS A 309 44.75 -6.68 5.25
CA HIS A 309 43.71 -7.60 4.78
C HIS A 309 42.55 -6.85 4.14
N THR A 310 42.10 -7.35 2.99
CA THR A 310 40.92 -6.84 2.30
C THR A 310 39.66 -7.62 2.67
N PHE A 311 38.55 -6.93 2.89
CA PHE A 311 37.26 -7.56 3.17
C PHE A 311 36.09 -6.70 2.72
N SER A 312 34.95 -7.31 2.42
CA SER A 312 33.76 -6.62 1.90
C SER A 312 32.61 -6.63 2.92
N THR A 313 32.16 -5.44 3.33
CA THR A 313 31.01 -5.28 4.24
C THR A 313 30.37 -3.89 4.11
N SER A 314 29.17 -3.71 4.67
CA SER A 314 28.46 -2.43 4.61
C SER A 314 28.97 -1.42 5.63
N ILE A 315 28.84 -0.13 5.30
CA ILE A 315 29.24 0.97 6.19
C ILE A 315 28.41 0.94 7.47
N LYS A 316 27.09 0.72 7.37
CA LYS A 316 26.20 0.59 8.54
C LYS A 316 26.67 -0.50 9.51
N SER A 317 27.10 -1.65 9.02
CA SER A 317 27.66 -2.71 9.87
C SER A 317 29.01 -2.31 10.49
N ARG A 318 29.88 -1.59 9.76
CA ARG A 318 31.13 -1.06 10.33
C ARG A 318 30.86 -0.07 11.47
N VAL A 319 29.90 0.83 11.29
CA VAL A 319 29.59 1.91 12.24
C VAL A 319 28.82 1.41 13.46
N VAL A 320 27.79 0.58 13.25
CA VAL A 320 26.87 0.16 14.33
C VAL A 320 27.33 -1.13 15.02
N GLN A 321 27.77 -2.11 14.24
CA GLN A 321 28.10 -3.45 14.75
C GLN A 321 29.60 -3.65 15.00
N ASN A 322 30.42 -2.64 14.69
CA ASN A 322 31.88 -2.68 14.75
C ASN A 322 32.46 -3.93 14.06
N THR A 323 31.89 -4.30 12.91
CA THR A 323 32.31 -5.50 12.18
C THR A 323 33.74 -5.30 11.67
N ASN A 324 34.69 -5.95 12.33
CA ASN A 324 36.10 -5.85 12.01
C ASN A 324 36.54 -6.91 10.99
N CYS A 325 37.77 -6.77 10.51
CA CYS A 325 38.40 -7.72 9.60
C CYS A 325 38.27 -9.17 10.10
N LEU A 326 37.72 -10.05 9.25
CA LEU A 326 37.46 -11.45 9.61
C LEU A 326 38.72 -12.24 9.90
N VAL A 327 39.83 -11.90 9.24
CA VAL A 327 41.15 -12.51 9.48
C VAL A 327 41.70 -12.06 10.84
N CYS A 328 41.69 -10.76 11.13
CA CYS A 328 42.16 -10.26 12.43
C CYS A 328 41.30 -10.75 13.60
N GLY A 329 40.00 -10.98 13.37
CA GLY A 329 39.08 -11.54 14.36
C GLY A 329 39.02 -13.07 14.41
N ASN A 330 39.96 -13.79 13.79
CA ASN A 330 40.03 -15.26 13.76
C ASN A 330 38.79 -16.00 13.22
N ARG A 331 37.91 -15.29 12.49
CA ARG A 331 36.70 -15.86 11.86
C ARG A 331 36.98 -16.43 10.47
N GLN A 332 38.04 -15.95 9.83
CA GLN A 332 38.56 -16.46 8.57
C GLN A 332 40.04 -16.81 8.74
N VAL A 333 40.44 -17.99 8.29
CA VAL A 333 41.83 -18.44 8.36
C VAL A 333 42.60 -17.88 7.17
N LEU A 334 43.79 -17.35 7.45
CA LEU A 334 44.80 -16.95 6.49
C LEU A 334 46.09 -17.69 6.85
N VAL A 335 46.50 -18.59 5.96
CA VAL A 335 47.74 -19.37 6.09
C VAL A 335 48.94 -18.43 6.16
N GLY A 336 49.84 -18.66 7.10
CA GLY A 336 51.00 -17.82 7.36
C GLY A 336 50.71 -16.62 8.27
N PHE A 337 49.48 -16.48 8.79
CA PHE A 337 49.11 -15.36 9.66
C PHE A 337 48.41 -15.78 10.94
N ASN A 338 47.22 -16.39 10.85
CA ASN A 338 46.39 -16.74 12.02
C ASN A 338 46.02 -18.23 12.10
N ASP A 339 46.53 -19.05 11.18
CA ASP A 339 46.38 -20.49 11.24
C ASP A 339 47.15 -21.10 12.44
N LEU A 340 46.77 -22.31 12.85
CA LEU A 340 47.37 -22.96 14.00
C LEU A 340 48.85 -23.30 13.76
N ALA A 341 49.23 -23.70 12.54
CA ALA A 341 50.62 -24.04 12.22
C ALA A 341 51.56 -22.84 12.40
N THR A 342 51.11 -21.65 11.99
CA THR A 342 51.88 -20.41 12.15
C THR A 342 51.88 -19.92 13.60
N THR A 343 50.73 -19.90 14.26
CA THR A 343 50.60 -19.29 15.60
C THR A 343 51.08 -20.19 16.74
N HIS A 344 50.95 -21.50 16.59
CA HIS A 344 51.29 -22.51 17.60
C HIS A 344 52.02 -23.69 16.95
N PRO A 345 53.26 -23.50 16.45
CA PRO A 345 53.97 -24.50 15.66
C PRO A 345 54.23 -25.79 16.45
N THR A 346 54.55 -25.69 17.75
CA THR A 346 54.76 -26.86 18.62
C THR A 346 53.49 -27.67 18.82
N LEU A 347 52.33 -26.99 18.92
CA LEU A 347 51.04 -27.66 19.06
C LEU A 347 50.60 -28.27 17.73
N ALA A 348 50.85 -27.61 16.60
CA ALA A 348 50.54 -28.13 15.28
C ALA A 348 51.25 -29.46 14.96
N LEU A 349 52.44 -29.69 15.51
CA LEU A 349 53.14 -30.99 15.42
C LEU A 349 52.39 -32.14 16.09
N GLU A 350 51.51 -31.85 17.05
CA GLU A 350 50.66 -32.86 17.70
C GLU A 350 49.38 -33.15 16.91
N SER A 351 49.14 -32.50 15.76
CA SER A 351 47.98 -32.77 14.91
C SER A 351 48.01 -34.19 14.35
N PHE A 352 46.86 -34.89 14.40
CA PHE A 352 46.74 -36.25 13.89
C PHE A 352 45.48 -36.41 13.03
N GLY A 353 45.66 -36.64 11.73
CA GLY A 353 44.56 -36.86 10.78
C GLY A 353 43.87 -35.58 10.28
N TRP A 354 44.46 -34.40 10.46
CA TRP A 354 43.93 -33.12 9.96
C TRP A 354 45.05 -32.10 9.70
N ASP A 355 44.77 -31.08 8.90
CA ASP A 355 45.75 -30.05 8.51
C ASP A 355 45.67 -28.80 9.43
N PRO A 356 46.74 -28.49 10.21
CA PRO A 356 46.76 -27.36 11.13
C PRO A 356 46.74 -25.98 10.45
N THR A 357 46.95 -25.89 9.13
CA THR A 357 46.85 -24.62 8.39
C THR A 357 45.39 -24.22 8.11
N THR A 358 44.43 -25.12 8.31
CA THR A 358 43.03 -24.91 7.93
C THR A 358 42.17 -24.27 9.03
N ARG A 359 42.70 -24.13 10.25
CA ARG A 359 41.96 -23.67 11.45
C ARG A 359 42.81 -22.73 12.29
N THR A 360 42.17 -21.83 13.03
CA THR A 360 42.81 -20.97 14.02
C THR A 360 42.90 -21.66 15.38
N ALA A 361 43.77 -21.16 16.26
CA ALA A 361 43.94 -21.67 17.63
C ALA A 361 42.71 -21.49 18.55
N GLU A 362 41.75 -20.65 18.16
CA GLU A 362 40.51 -20.42 18.92
C GLU A 362 39.34 -21.27 18.44
N SER A 363 39.55 -22.12 17.43
CA SER A 363 38.52 -22.97 16.87
C SER A 363 37.93 -23.95 17.89
N HIS A 364 36.60 -24.07 17.88
CA HIS A 364 35.86 -25.07 18.67
C HIS A 364 35.77 -26.44 17.98
N SER A 365 36.44 -26.62 16.83
CA SER A 365 36.48 -27.92 16.14
C SER A 365 37.17 -28.99 17.00
N LYS A 366 36.51 -30.14 17.16
CA LYS A 366 37.09 -31.35 17.76
C LYS A 366 37.85 -32.12 16.69
N VAL A 367 39.11 -32.41 16.95
CA VAL A 367 40.06 -33.03 16.00
C VAL A 367 40.98 -34.00 16.73
N GLY A 368 41.65 -34.88 15.98
CA GLY A 368 42.59 -35.87 16.51
C GLY A 368 43.95 -35.27 16.88
N TRP A 369 44.53 -35.76 17.97
CA TRP A 369 45.84 -35.36 18.48
C TRP A 369 46.71 -36.58 18.77
N ARG A 370 48.03 -36.40 18.64
CA ARG A 370 49.03 -37.39 18.99
C ARG A 370 50.20 -36.72 19.72
N CYS A 371 50.49 -37.16 20.94
CA CYS A 371 51.62 -36.62 21.70
C CYS A 371 52.95 -37.30 21.33
N SER A 372 54.06 -36.79 21.85
CA SER A 372 55.42 -37.36 21.63
C SER A 372 55.58 -38.79 22.14
N LYS A 373 54.78 -39.22 23.13
CA LYS A 373 54.71 -40.62 23.61
C LYS A 373 53.76 -41.51 22.78
N ASN A 374 53.28 -41.01 21.65
CA ASN A 374 52.39 -41.70 20.71
C ASN A 374 50.97 -42.02 21.21
N HIS A 375 50.53 -41.41 22.32
CA HIS A 375 49.13 -41.50 22.75
C HIS A 375 48.23 -40.69 21.82
N GLN A 376 47.08 -41.26 21.45
CA GLN A 376 46.11 -40.63 20.55
C GLN A 376 44.82 -40.29 21.30
N TRP A 377 44.25 -39.12 21.03
CA TRP A 377 42.96 -38.69 21.60
C TRP A 377 42.32 -37.57 20.78
N ASP A 378 41.00 -37.38 20.94
CA ASP A 378 40.28 -36.27 20.33
C ASP A 378 40.07 -35.12 21.31
N ALA A 379 40.35 -33.88 20.88
CA ALA A 379 40.12 -32.69 21.68
C ALA A 379 39.79 -31.46 20.82
N MET A 380 39.11 -30.48 21.42
CA MET A 380 38.87 -29.18 20.78
C MET A 380 40.18 -28.39 20.64
N ILE A 381 40.41 -27.76 19.49
CA ILE A 381 41.63 -26.97 19.21
C ILE A 381 41.84 -25.87 20.26
N ASN A 382 40.79 -25.13 20.60
CA ASN A 382 40.87 -24.05 21.58
C ASN A 382 41.13 -24.50 23.03
N SER A 383 40.88 -25.77 23.34
CA SER A 383 41.17 -26.35 24.65
C SER A 383 42.66 -26.70 24.75
N ARG A 384 43.19 -27.21 23.64
CA ARG A 384 44.60 -27.56 23.47
C ARG A 384 45.50 -26.32 23.44
N SER A 385 45.11 -25.28 22.70
CA SER A 385 45.84 -24.00 22.68
C SER A 385 45.90 -23.30 24.03
N ARG A 386 44.89 -23.50 24.89
CA ARG A 386 44.87 -23.03 26.29
C ARG A 386 45.69 -23.89 27.26
N GLY A 387 46.41 -24.90 26.77
CA GLY A 387 47.36 -25.69 27.56
C GLY A 387 46.83 -27.00 28.13
N ARG A 388 45.60 -27.46 27.79
CA ARG A 388 45.16 -28.80 28.21
C ARG A 388 45.95 -29.88 27.46
N GLY A 389 46.74 -30.67 28.18
CA GLY A 389 47.68 -31.70 27.70
C GLY A 389 47.04 -33.00 27.18
N CYS A 390 47.91 -33.98 26.87
CA CYS A 390 47.52 -35.36 26.60
C CYS A 390 46.95 -36.02 27.88
N PRO A 391 45.74 -36.62 27.84
CA PRO A 391 45.13 -37.27 29.00
C PRO A 391 45.99 -38.40 29.59
N SER A 392 46.60 -39.23 28.73
CA SER A 392 47.44 -40.36 29.17
C SER A 392 48.77 -39.94 29.77
N CYS A 393 49.24 -38.72 29.47
CA CYS A 393 50.45 -38.15 30.08
C CYS A 393 50.16 -37.38 31.36
N ALA A 394 48.90 -37.03 31.62
CA ALA A 394 48.52 -36.29 32.82
C ALA A 394 48.67 -37.17 34.06
N THR A 395 49.12 -36.58 35.17
CA THR A 395 49.27 -37.28 36.46
C THR A 395 47.94 -37.57 37.15
N SER A 396 46.86 -36.96 36.68
CA SER A 396 45.50 -37.06 37.22
C SER A 396 44.47 -36.95 36.12
N GLY A 397 43.33 -37.63 36.27
CA GLY A 397 42.22 -37.63 35.31
C GLY A 397 41.98 -39.03 34.72
N PHE A 398 40.94 -39.13 33.89
CA PHE A 398 40.63 -40.34 33.15
C PHE A 398 41.49 -40.43 31.89
N ASP A 399 42.11 -41.59 31.68
CA ASP A 399 42.91 -41.95 30.52
C ASP A 399 42.08 -42.85 29.58
N PRO A 400 41.63 -42.35 28.41
CA PRO A 400 40.86 -43.15 27.46
C PRO A 400 41.63 -44.32 26.84
N ASN A 401 42.96 -44.33 26.93
CA ASN A 401 43.80 -45.39 26.37
C ASN A 401 43.99 -46.59 27.32
N LYS A 402 43.36 -46.58 28.50
CA LYS A 402 43.33 -47.68 29.47
C LYS A 402 41.90 -48.16 29.66
N ASP A 403 41.73 -49.36 30.20
CA ASP A 403 40.42 -49.86 30.59
C ASP A 403 39.71 -48.87 31.53
N GLY A 404 38.42 -48.69 31.26
CA GLY A 404 37.54 -47.78 31.98
C GLY A 404 36.41 -48.53 32.68
N PHE A 405 35.95 -47.96 33.78
CA PHE A 405 34.76 -48.38 34.50
C PHE A 405 33.77 -47.23 34.56
N LEU A 406 32.51 -47.50 34.27
CA LEU A 406 31.39 -46.59 34.43
C LEU A 406 30.69 -46.90 35.75
N TYR A 407 30.58 -45.93 36.64
CA TYR A 407 29.96 -46.11 37.95
C TYR A 407 28.75 -45.18 38.11
N PHE A 408 27.74 -45.68 38.82
CA PHE A 408 26.51 -44.96 39.13
C PHE A 408 26.30 -44.92 40.64
N LEU A 409 26.17 -43.72 41.19
CA LEU A 409 26.09 -43.44 42.62
C LEU A 409 24.79 -42.74 42.98
N LYS A 410 24.39 -42.90 44.24
CA LYS A 410 23.29 -42.17 44.87
C LYS A 410 23.80 -41.53 46.15
N HIS A 411 23.37 -40.31 46.45
CA HIS A 411 23.58 -39.66 47.73
C HIS A 411 22.24 -39.59 48.49
N PRO A 412 21.99 -40.44 49.51
CA PRO A 412 20.70 -40.49 50.20
C PRO A 412 20.27 -39.15 50.81
N ASN A 413 21.21 -38.42 51.44
CA ASN A 413 20.90 -37.18 52.15
C ASN A 413 20.72 -35.96 51.24
N TRP A 414 21.26 -36.02 50.02
CA TRP A 414 21.15 -34.91 49.05
C TRP A 414 20.10 -35.24 47.98
N GLU A 415 19.57 -36.46 48.01
CA GLU A 415 18.68 -37.00 46.98
C GLU A 415 19.23 -36.79 45.57
N MET A 416 20.53 -37.03 45.39
CA MET A 416 21.22 -36.86 44.10
C MET A 416 21.70 -38.18 43.53
N PHE A 417 21.82 -38.21 42.20
CA PHE A 417 22.50 -39.24 41.46
C PHE A 417 23.76 -38.68 40.80
N GLN A 418 24.74 -39.55 40.59
CA GLN A 418 25.96 -39.22 39.84
C GLN A 418 26.36 -40.40 38.96
N ILE A 419 26.67 -40.11 37.71
CA ILE A 419 27.30 -41.06 36.78
C ILE A 419 28.74 -40.59 36.57
N GLY A 420 29.72 -41.50 36.51
CA GLY A 420 31.08 -41.09 36.23
C GLY A 420 31.98 -42.22 35.76
N ILE A 421 33.17 -41.87 35.29
CA ILE A 421 34.17 -42.85 34.81
C ILE A 421 35.45 -42.83 35.62
N SER A 422 36.12 -43.98 35.70
CA SER A 422 37.44 -44.12 36.33
C SER A 422 38.25 -45.24 35.69
N ASN A 423 39.58 -45.07 35.61
CA ASN A 423 40.51 -46.19 35.35
C ASN A 423 40.87 -46.98 36.62
N ASP A 424 40.51 -46.47 37.81
CA ASP A 424 40.72 -47.08 39.12
C ASP A 424 39.44 -46.91 39.96
N PRO A 425 38.47 -47.85 39.83
CA PRO A 425 37.16 -47.72 40.48
C PRO A 425 37.28 -47.85 42.00
N ASP A 426 38.14 -48.72 42.53
CA ASP A 426 38.26 -48.94 43.98
C ASP A 426 38.67 -47.65 44.71
N ARG A 427 39.69 -46.96 44.20
CA ARG A 427 40.14 -45.68 44.77
C ARG A 427 39.08 -44.59 44.61
N ARG A 428 38.44 -44.49 43.43
CA ARG A 428 37.45 -43.44 43.13
C ARG A 428 36.18 -43.60 43.96
N LEU A 429 35.67 -44.83 44.09
CA LEU A 429 34.49 -45.14 44.90
C LEU A 429 34.76 -44.95 46.39
N ALA A 430 35.96 -45.30 46.87
CA ALA A 430 36.34 -45.04 48.25
C ALA A 430 36.38 -43.54 48.60
N GLN A 431 36.77 -42.68 47.66
CA GLN A 431 36.70 -41.22 47.83
C GLN A 431 35.26 -40.72 47.89
N HIS A 432 34.42 -41.17 46.96
CA HIS A 432 32.99 -40.81 46.94
C HIS A 432 32.24 -41.28 48.19
N LYS A 433 32.56 -42.48 48.70
CA LYS A 433 32.00 -43.00 49.95
C LYS A 433 32.31 -42.12 51.15
N LYS A 434 33.50 -41.51 51.22
CA LYS A 434 33.85 -40.54 52.29
C LYS A 434 32.98 -39.28 52.26
N LEU A 435 32.43 -38.94 51.11
CA LEU A 435 31.53 -37.81 50.91
C LEU A 435 30.05 -38.17 51.06
N GLY A 436 29.71 -39.42 51.43
CA GLY A 436 28.34 -39.86 51.65
C GLY A 436 27.64 -40.49 50.44
N TRP A 437 28.37 -40.74 49.35
CA TRP A 437 27.83 -41.43 48.17
C TRP A 437 27.80 -42.95 48.36
N GLU A 438 26.71 -43.56 47.90
CA GLU A 438 26.51 -45.00 47.85
C GLU A 438 26.58 -45.49 46.39
N THR A 439 27.37 -46.54 46.14
CA THR A 439 27.46 -47.14 44.82
C THR A 439 26.22 -47.98 44.53
N LEU A 440 25.48 -47.61 43.48
CA LEU A 440 24.34 -48.39 42.99
C LEU A 440 24.79 -49.46 42.01
N GLU A 441 25.64 -49.10 41.05
CA GLU A 441 26.10 -50.02 40.02
C GLU A 441 27.51 -49.62 39.54
N LEU A 442 28.31 -50.63 39.19
CA LEU A 442 29.62 -50.48 38.58
C LEU A 442 29.66 -51.39 37.35
N ARG A 443 30.04 -50.84 36.20
CA ARG A 443 30.11 -51.57 34.93
C ARG A 443 31.51 -51.43 34.32
N GLY A 444 32.17 -52.55 34.10
CA GLY A 444 33.49 -52.64 33.50
C GLY A 444 34.20 -53.96 33.83
N PRO A 445 35.47 -54.13 33.41
CA PRO A 445 36.23 -53.20 32.56
C PRO A 445 35.65 -53.14 31.12
N MET A 446 35.71 -51.96 30.52
CA MET A 446 35.40 -51.70 29.11
C MET A 446 36.54 -50.92 28.48
N ASP A 447 36.59 -50.87 27.14
CA ASP A 447 37.50 -49.95 26.43
C ASP A 447 37.33 -48.51 26.95
N GLY A 448 38.44 -47.83 27.22
CA GLY A 448 38.42 -46.50 27.85
C GLY A 448 37.77 -45.42 26.98
N HIS A 449 37.99 -45.47 25.66
CA HIS A 449 37.33 -44.55 24.72
C HIS A 449 35.82 -44.81 24.69
N LEU A 450 35.41 -46.08 24.65
CA LEU A 450 34.00 -46.46 24.74
C LEU A 450 33.38 -46.00 26.06
N THR A 451 34.09 -46.15 27.17
CA THR A 451 33.64 -45.73 28.51
C THR A 451 33.40 -44.22 28.57
N GLN A 452 34.33 -43.41 28.05
CA GLN A 452 34.18 -41.96 27.96
C GLN A 452 33.05 -41.53 27.00
N GLN A 453 32.88 -42.25 25.88
CA GLN A 453 31.77 -42.02 24.96
C GLN A 453 30.42 -42.23 25.64
N TRP A 454 30.27 -43.31 26.41
CA TRP A 454 29.06 -43.58 27.17
C TRP A 454 28.74 -42.51 28.20
N GLU A 455 29.73 -42.09 29.00
CA GLU A 455 29.53 -41.01 29.97
C GLU A 455 29.10 -39.72 29.28
N THR A 456 29.80 -39.33 28.21
CA THR A 456 29.48 -38.12 27.45
C THR A 456 28.07 -38.17 26.85
N ALA A 457 27.69 -39.30 26.27
CA ALA A 457 26.37 -39.50 25.66
C ALA A 457 25.25 -39.49 26.71
N ILE A 458 25.45 -40.16 27.86
CA ILE A 458 24.50 -40.18 28.97
C ILE A 458 24.30 -38.77 29.52
N LEU A 459 25.36 -38.00 29.78
CA LEU A 459 25.25 -36.62 30.27
C LEU A 459 24.52 -35.72 29.27
N ARG A 460 24.77 -35.90 27.97
CA ARG A 460 24.07 -35.17 26.91
C ARG A 460 22.58 -35.50 26.89
N MET A 461 22.23 -36.79 26.98
CA MET A 461 20.85 -37.26 27.03
C MET A 461 20.13 -36.73 28.27
N LEU A 462 20.75 -36.84 29.45
CA LEU A 462 20.21 -36.35 30.72
C LEU A 462 19.91 -34.85 30.63
N LYS A 463 20.85 -34.05 30.10
CA LYS A 463 20.65 -32.62 29.88
C LYS A 463 19.47 -32.34 28.94
N ALA A 464 19.36 -33.07 27.84
CA ALA A 464 18.28 -32.90 26.86
C ALA A 464 16.91 -33.30 27.41
N LYS A 465 16.84 -34.32 28.29
CA LYS A 465 15.62 -34.77 28.95
C LYS A 465 15.27 -33.99 30.23
N GLY A 466 16.01 -32.92 30.54
CA GLY A 466 15.67 -31.99 31.62
C GLY A 466 16.28 -32.29 32.99
N ALA A 467 17.28 -33.18 33.08
CA ALA A 467 18.04 -33.35 34.32
C ALA A 467 18.81 -32.08 34.67
N ASP A 468 18.79 -31.69 35.95
CA ASP A 468 19.46 -30.50 36.48
C ASP A 468 20.95 -30.75 36.78
N LEU A 469 21.70 -31.16 35.76
CA LEU A 469 23.14 -31.38 35.86
C LEU A 469 23.86 -30.14 36.37
N SER A 470 24.87 -30.32 37.22
CA SER A 470 25.63 -29.22 37.84
C SER A 470 24.76 -28.28 38.68
N ASN A 471 23.96 -28.81 39.62
CA ASN A 471 23.12 -28.01 40.52
C ASN A 471 23.78 -27.71 41.88
N ALA A 472 24.33 -26.49 42.05
CA ALA A 472 25.18 -26.11 43.21
C ALA A 472 24.36 -25.78 44.44
N ASN A 473 23.05 -25.59 44.25
CA ASN A 473 22.17 -25.11 45.30
C ASN A 473 21.89 -26.19 46.35
N ILE A 474 22.12 -27.47 46.02
CA ILE A 474 21.86 -28.60 46.91
C ILE A 474 23.07 -28.89 47.81
N ALA A 475 24.28 -28.95 47.25
CA ALA A 475 25.48 -29.43 47.97
C ALA A 475 26.77 -28.62 47.71
N GLY A 476 26.69 -27.46 47.06
CA GLY A 476 27.86 -26.70 46.64
C GLY A 476 28.65 -27.38 45.51
N LYS A 477 29.89 -26.92 45.26
CA LYS A 477 30.79 -27.53 44.26
C LYS A 477 31.63 -28.63 44.93
N PHE A 478 31.52 -29.86 44.44
CA PHE A 478 32.31 -31.03 44.87
C PHE A 478 32.94 -31.76 43.65
N ASP A 479 33.78 -32.75 43.90
CA ASP A 479 34.44 -33.52 42.83
C ASP A 479 33.43 -34.42 42.09
N GLY A 480 33.29 -34.24 40.77
CA GLY A 480 32.25 -34.90 39.94
C GLY A 480 30.88 -34.22 39.97
N TYR A 481 30.78 -33.03 40.57
CA TYR A 481 29.55 -32.23 40.63
C TYR A 481 28.93 -31.91 39.26
N SER A 482 29.73 -31.77 38.21
CA SER A 482 29.23 -31.53 36.85
C SER A 482 28.48 -32.72 36.25
N GLU A 483 28.66 -33.90 36.84
CA GLU A 483 28.13 -35.18 36.40
C GLU A 483 26.98 -35.66 37.32
N ALA A 484 26.58 -34.83 38.29
CA ALA A 484 25.54 -35.11 39.26
C ALA A 484 24.26 -34.31 38.99
N TRP A 485 23.10 -34.91 39.27
CA TRP A 485 21.77 -34.32 39.13
C TRP A 485 20.84 -34.73 40.28
N SER A 486 19.75 -34.00 40.48
CA SER A 486 18.76 -34.31 41.51
C SER A 486 17.86 -35.47 41.09
N LYS A 487 17.54 -36.33 42.05
CA LYS A 487 16.61 -37.44 41.86
C LYS A 487 15.23 -36.96 41.39
N SER A 488 14.79 -35.80 41.88
CA SER A 488 13.49 -35.22 41.54
C SER A 488 13.42 -34.71 40.10
N ALA A 489 14.54 -34.27 39.50
CA ALA A 489 14.57 -33.85 38.11
C ALA A 489 14.56 -35.03 37.13
N PHE A 490 15.26 -36.11 37.45
CA PHE A 490 15.33 -37.29 36.57
C PHE A 490 15.62 -38.57 37.36
N GLU A 491 14.60 -39.40 37.58
CA GLU A 491 14.74 -40.67 38.30
C GLU A 491 15.14 -41.81 37.36
N VAL A 492 16.15 -42.58 37.76
CA VAL A 492 16.62 -43.76 37.03
C VAL A 492 17.10 -44.82 38.03
N LYS A 493 16.96 -46.10 37.67
CA LYS A 493 17.21 -47.22 38.60
C LYS A 493 18.52 -47.95 38.36
N SER A 494 19.10 -47.85 37.15
CA SER A 494 20.33 -48.59 36.79
C SER A 494 21.11 -47.93 35.64
N ILE A 495 22.38 -48.31 35.49
CA ILE A 495 23.20 -47.96 34.32
C ILE A 495 22.59 -48.54 33.05
N LYS A 496 22.05 -49.76 33.09
CA LYS A 496 21.39 -50.38 31.93
C LYS A 496 20.21 -49.55 31.43
N GLU A 497 19.44 -48.96 32.33
CA GLU A 497 18.35 -48.05 31.98
C GLU A 497 18.86 -46.75 31.36
N LEU A 498 19.93 -46.16 31.93
CA LEU A 498 20.60 -44.98 31.36
C LEU A 498 21.12 -45.24 29.93
N MET A 499 21.75 -46.40 29.70
CA MET A 499 22.27 -46.77 28.38
C MET A 499 21.14 -46.94 27.37
N ARG A 500 20.07 -47.68 27.71
CA ARG A 500 18.89 -47.83 26.82
C ARG A 500 18.26 -46.48 26.46
N LEU A 501 18.06 -45.60 27.45
CA LEU A 501 17.51 -44.27 27.22
C LEU A 501 18.42 -43.40 26.35
N THR A 502 19.74 -43.62 26.44
CA THR A 502 20.74 -42.94 25.61
C THR A 502 20.70 -43.46 24.19
N GLU A 503 20.66 -44.77 23.97
CA GLU A 503 20.52 -45.38 22.62
C GLU A 503 19.25 -44.88 21.91
N GLU A 504 18.09 -44.90 22.59
CA GLU A 504 16.83 -44.35 22.06
C GLU A 504 16.94 -42.86 21.72
N PHE A 505 17.68 -42.09 22.52
CA PHE A 505 17.91 -40.66 22.26
C PHE A 505 18.79 -40.47 21.01
N GLU A 506 19.89 -41.21 20.90
CA GLU A 506 20.81 -41.13 19.76
C GLU A 506 20.12 -41.51 18.43
N GLU A 507 19.30 -42.56 18.43
CA GLU A 507 18.53 -42.98 17.25
C GLU A 507 17.57 -41.89 16.77
N ASN A 508 16.79 -41.30 17.68
CA ASN A 508 15.85 -40.23 17.37
C ASN A 508 16.54 -38.94 16.86
N THR A 509 17.77 -38.67 17.30
CA THR A 509 18.54 -37.51 16.83
C THR A 509 19.20 -37.70 15.46
N LYS A 510 19.29 -38.93 14.94
CA LYS A 510 19.83 -39.21 13.60
C LYS A 510 18.76 -39.25 12.51
N SER A 511 17.48 -39.36 12.90
CA SER A 511 16.33 -39.39 11.98
C SER A 511 15.70 -38.02 11.71
N ASN A 512 16.18 -36.97 12.38
CA ASN A 512 15.87 -35.55 12.13
C ASN A 512 17.13 -34.84 11.64
#